data_AF-A0A7W6UMZ2-F1
#
_entry.id   AF-A0A7W6UMZ2-F1
#
_cell.length_a   1.000
_cell.length_b   1.000
_cell.length_c   1.000
_cell.angle_alpha   90.00
_cell.angle_beta   90.00
_cell.angle_gamma   90.00
#
_symmetry.space_group_name_H-M   'P 1'
#
loop_
_entity.id
_entity.type
_entity.pdbx_description
1 polymer ?
#
loop_
_entity_poly.entity_id
_entity_poly.type
_entity_poly.pdbx_seq_one_letter_code
_entity_poly.pdbx_strand_id
1 'polypeptide(L)'
;MAANALVQTRIDAEVRDRASAVLGNMGLKVSDAVRILLSRTANEGALPLELLSGSEVQDAWFLTKVLEALNDTRPDVADDEVEAHFAERRATVRFNVGARKSWSLPGLRSRYWIETPPSHT
;
A
#
# COMPACT_ATOMS: atom_id res chain seq x y z
N MET A 1 17.64 -0.63 -27.83
CA MET A 1 18.59 -0.44 -26.69
C MET A 1 18.19 -1.40 -25.58
N ALA A 2 19.14 -2.08 -24.94
CA ALA A 2 18.82 -2.94 -23.80
C ALA A 2 18.44 -2.07 -22.58
N ALA A 3 17.38 -2.44 -21.87
CA ALA A 3 17.00 -1.76 -20.63
C ALA A 3 18.02 -2.11 -19.53
N ASN A 4 18.88 -1.15 -19.17
CA ASN A 4 19.95 -1.30 -18.18
C ASN A 4 19.74 -0.45 -16.91
N ALA A 5 18.67 0.33 -16.85
CA ALA A 5 18.33 1.12 -15.67
C ALA A 5 17.91 0.19 -14.51
N LEU A 6 18.50 0.42 -13.33
CA LEU A 6 18.23 -0.36 -12.12
C LEU A 6 17.32 0.41 -11.17
N VAL A 7 16.35 -0.31 -10.60
CA VAL A 7 15.47 0.20 -9.54
C VAL A 7 15.84 -0.51 -8.24
N GLN A 8 16.25 0.28 -7.25
CA GLN A 8 16.58 -0.22 -5.91
C GLN A 8 15.71 0.48 -4.88
N THR A 9 15.13 -0.29 -3.96
CA THR A 9 14.30 0.23 -2.86
C THR A 9 14.54 -0.62 -1.63
N ARG A 10 14.58 0.03 -0.47
CA ARG A 10 14.73 -0.66 0.82
C ARG A 10 13.38 -1.23 1.23
N ILE A 11 13.36 -2.52 1.53
CA ILE A 11 12.21 -3.24 2.06
C ILE A 11 12.70 -4.20 3.13
N ASP A 12 11.83 -4.50 4.08
CA ASP A 12 12.07 -5.57 5.04
C ASP A 12 12.30 -6.92 4.33
N ALA A 13 13.26 -7.71 4.81
CA ALA A 13 13.66 -8.95 4.16
C ALA A 13 12.55 -10.01 4.21
N GLU A 14 11.81 -10.11 5.33
CA GLU A 14 10.70 -11.06 5.45
C GLU A 14 9.54 -10.67 4.52
N VAL A 15 9.31 -9.38 4.35
CA VAL A 15 8.30 -8.89 3.38
C VAL A 15 8.70 -9.24 1.96
N ARG A 16 9.97 -9.04 1.57
CA ARG A 16 10.49 -9.42 0.24
C ARG A 16 10.30 -10.91 -0.01
N ASP A 17 10.66 -11.75 0.96
CA ASP A 17 10.65 -13.20 0.78
C ASP A 17 9.23 -13.73 0.68
N ARG A 18 8.30 -13.23 1.52
CA ARG A 18 6.87 -13.53 1.39
C ARG A 18 6.30 -13.08 0.04
N ALA A 19 6.62 -11.87 -0.40
CA ALA A 19 6.16 -11.37 -1.70
C ALA A 19 6.71 -12.24 -2.86
N SER A 20 7.96 -12.69 -2.78
CA SER A 20 8.54 -13.59 -3.78
C SER A 20 7.85 -14.96 -3.82
N ALA A 21 7.44 -15.50 -2.66
CA ALA A 21 6.71 -16.76 -2.62
C ALA A 21 5.30 -16.63 -3.23
N VAL A 22 4.56 -15.57 -2.87
CA VAL A 22 3.21 -15.32 -3.40
C VAL A 22 3.24 -15.12 -4.92
N LEU A 23 4.11 -14.24 -5.41
CA LEU A 23 4.25 -14.00 -6.86
C LEU A 23 4.76 -15.25 -7.58
N GLY A 24 5.67 -16.00 -6.97
CA GLY A 24 6.19 -17.26 -7.52
C GLY A 24 5.10 -18.30 -7.73
N ASN A 25 4.15 -18.41 -6.80
CA ASN A 25 2.98 -19.29 -6.95
C ASN A 25 2.07 -18.87 -8.12
N MET A 26 2.09 -17.59 -8.50
CA MET A 26 1.40 -17.05 -9.67
C MET A 26 2.22 -17.12 -10.96
N GLY A 27 3.43 -17.70 -10.92
CA GLY A 27 4.34 -17.77 -12.07
C GLY A 27 5.07 -16.46 -12.40
N LEU A 28 5.07 -15.50 -11.46
CA LEU A 28 5.66 -14.17 -11.63
C LEU A 28 6.89 -13.99 -10.72
N LYS A 29 7.93 -13.35 -11.23
CA LYS A 29 9.06 -12.89 -10.40
C LYS A 29 8.82 -11.47 -9.91
N VAL A 30 9.37 -11.14 -8.74
CA VAL A 30 9.33 -9.77 -8.18
C VAL A 30 9.81 -8.73 -9.20
N SER A 31 10.90 -9.03 -9.90
CA SER A 31 11.46 -8.12 -10.91
C SER A 31 10.52 -7.90 -12.10
N ASP A 32 9.69 -8.89 -12.46
CA ASP A 32 8.77 -8.78 -13.59
C ASP A 32 7.52 -7.99 -13.19
N ALA A 33 7.01 -8.23 -11.98
CA ALA A 33 5.94 -7.43 -11.41
C ALA A 33 6.31 -5.94 -11.33
N VAL A 34 7.53 -5.62 -10.84
CA VAL A 34 8.01 -4.23 -10.77
C VAL A 34 8.18 -3.62 -12.16
N ARG A 35 8.68 -4.36 -13.16
CA ARG A 35 8.79 -3.87 -14.54
C ARG A 35 7.44 -3.54 -15.14
N ILE A 36 6.44 -4.41 -14.96
CA ILE A 36 5.08 -4.20 -15.47
C ILE A 36 4.48 -2.95 -14.79
N LEU A 37 4.56 -2.87 -13.47
CA LEU A 37 4.07 -1.75 -12.68
C LEU A 37 4.63 -0.41 -13.18
N LEU A 38 5.96 -0.30 -13.29
CA LEU A 38 6.62 0.94 -13.67
C LEU A 38 6.40 1.29 -15.15
N SER A 39 6.43 0.30 -16.04
CA SER A 39 6.15 0.53 -17.47
C SER A 39 4.73 1.04 -17.68
N ARG A 40 3.76 0.43 -17.00
CA ARG A 40 2.36 0.81 -17.11
C ARG A 40 2.09 2.19 -16.52
N THR A 41 2.66 2.47 -15.35
CA THR A 41 2.58 3.79 -14.73
C THR A 41 3.18 4.88 -15.63
N ALA A 42 4.32 4.60 -16.28
CA ALA A 42 4.96 5.55 -17.19
C ALA A 42 4.14 5.81 -18.46
N ASN A 43 3.44 4.80 -18.98
CA ASN A 43 2.66 4.92 -20.21
C ASN A 43 1.24 5.47 -19.98
N GLU A 44 0.60 5.09 -18.88
CA GLU A 44 -0.81 5.41 -18.60
C GLU A 44 -0.97 6.62 -17.66
N GLY A 45 0.10 7.04 -16.97
CA GLY A 45 0.08 8.17 -16.05
C GLY A 45 -0.68 7.91 -14.73
N ALA A 46 -1.09 6.66 -14.48
CA ALA A 46 -1.78 6.25 -13.26
C ALA A 46 -1.20 4.94 -12.70
N LEU A 47 -1.31 4.75 -11.38
CA LEU A 47 -0.90 3.50 -10.75
C LEU A 47 -1.91 2.38 -11.09
N PRO A 48 -1.46 1.21 -11.58
CA PRO A 48 -2.34 0.11 -11.90
C PRO A 48 -2.80 -0.64 -10.64
N LEU A 49 -3.96 -0.22 -10.10
CA LEU A 49 -4.59 -0.84 -8.92
C LEU A 49 -4.95 -2.32 -9.16
N GLU A 50 -5.29 -2.68 -10.40
CA GLU A 50 -5.68 -4.03 -10.82
C GLU A 50 -4.57 -5.10 -10.69
N LEU A 51 -3.29 -4.69 -10.58
CA LEU A 51 -2.17 -5.62 -10.39
C LEU A 51 -1.90 -5.95 -8.91
N LEU A 52 -2.55 -5.23 -7.98
CA LEU A 52 -2.34 -5.38 -6.53
C LEU A 52 -3.29 -6.40 -5.90
N SER A 53 -4.24 -6.89 -6.68
CA SER A 53 -5.38 -7.68 -6.29
C SER A 53 -5.26 -9.08 -6.89
N GLY A 54 -4.74 -10.03 -6.12
CA GLY A 54 -4.85 -11.46 -6.47
C GLY A 54 -6.35 -11.79 -6.52
N SER A 55 -6.90 -11.85 -7.74
CA SER A 55 -8.35 -11.71 -7.94
C SER A 55 -9.13 -12.74 -7.13
N GLU A 56 -8.69 -14.00 -7.08
CA GLU A 56 -9.51 -15.08 -6.53
C GLU A 56 -9.92 -14.92 -5.05
N VAL A 57 -9.01 -14.48 -4.17
CA VAL A 57 -9.32 -14.31 -2.73
C VAL A 57 -10.15 -13.05 -2.50
N GLN A 58 -9.91 -12.01 -3.30
CA GLN A 58 -10.63 -10.75 -3.20
C GLN A 58 -12.02 -10.85 -3.81
N ASP A 59 -12.14 -11.60 -4.90
CA ASP A 59 -13.40 -11.96 -5.56
C ASP A 59 -14.26 -12.80 -4.62
N ALA A 60 -13.68 -13.82 -3.96
CA ALA A 60 -14.42 -14.62 -2.98
C ALA A 60 -14.92 -13.78 -1.79
N TRP A 61 -14.08 -12.90 -1.27
CA TRP A 61 -14.50 -11.98 -0.20
C TRP A 61 -15.56 -10.98 -0.70
N PHE A 62 -15.39 -10.41 -1.88
CA PHE A 62 -16.31 -9.45 -2.48
C PHE A 62 -17.67 -10.08 -2.75
N LEU A 63 -17.70 -11.26 -3.36
CA LEU A 63 -18.92 -12.03 -3.57
C LEU A 63 -19.61 -12.36 -2.25
N THR A 64 -18.85 -12.74 -1.23
CA THR A 64 -19.39 -12.97 0.12
C THR A 64 -20.06 -11.70 0.67
N LYS A 65 -19.43 -10.53 0.50
CA LYS A 65 -19.98 -9.25 0.97
C LYS A 65 -21.16 -8.75 0.15
N VAL A 66 -21.17 -9.01 -1.16
CA VAL A 66 -22.32 -8.70 -2.02
C VAL A 66 -23.51 -9.58 -1.65
N LEU A 67 -23.30 -10.88 -1.44
CA LEU A 67 -24.38 -11.79 -1.00
C LEU A 67 -24.91 -11.42 0.38
N GLU A 68 -24.03 -11.01 1.30
CA GLU A 68 -24.43 -10.50 2.62
C GLU A 68 -25.31 -9.25 2.49
N ALA A 69 -24.93 -8.30 1.63
CA ALA A 69 -25.71 -7.08 1.39
C ALA A 69 -27.05 -7.34 0.69
N LEU A 70 -27.09 -8.25 -0.30
CA LEU A 70 -28.34 -8.61 -0.99
C LEU A 70 -29.33 -9.35 -0.08
N ASN A 71 -28.82 -10.10 0.91
CA ASN A 71 -29.64 -10.78 1.91
C ASN A 71 -29.94 -9.91 3.14
N ASP A 72 -29.41 -8.70 3.19
CA ASP A 72 -29.70 -7.77 4.27
C ASP A 72 -31.11 -7.22 4.12
N THR A 73 -31.95 -7.53 5.11
CA THR A 73 -33.36 -7.11 5.15
C THR A 73 -33.56 -5.87 6.04
N ARG A 74 -32.47 -5.30 6.56
CA ARG A 74 -32.53 -4.06 7.32
C ARG A 74 -33.04 -2.92 6.44
N PRO A 75 -33.81 -1.98 7.01
CA PRO A 75 -34.26 -0.82 6.26
C PRO A 75 -33.05 0.02 5.84
N ASP A 76 -33.16 0.62 4.66
CA ASP A 76 -32.17 1.60 4.19
C ASP A 76 -32.04 2.74 5.21
N VAL A 77 -30.79 3.11 5.48
CA VAL A 77 -30.47 4.25 6.35
C VAL A 77 -30.38 5.50 5.49
N ALA A 78 -30.94 6.61 5.97
CA ALA A 78 -30.86 7.88 5.27
C ALA A 78 -29.40 8.42 5.26
N ASP A 79 -29.00 9.08 4.18
CA ASP A 79 -27.62 9.54 3.97
C ASP A 79 -27.15 10.53 5.06
N ASP A 80 -28.06 11.36 5.56
CA ASP A 80 -27.81 12.31 6.65
C ASP A 80 -27.55 11.62 8.00
N GLU A 81 -28.26 10.54 8.30
CA GLU A 81 -28.03 9.71 9.49
C GLU A 81 -26.67 8.99 9.42
N VAL A 82 -26.29 8.50 8.23
CA VAL A 82 -24.98 7.87 7.98
C VAL A 82 -23.85 8.88 8.20
N GLU A 83 -23.96 10.08 7.62
CA GLU A 83 -22.93 11.12 7.76
C GLU A 83 -22.80 11.61 9.21
N ALA A 84 -23.92 11.77 9.93
CA ALA A 84 -23.91 12.12 11.34
C ALA A 84 -23.17 11.06 12.19
N HIS A 85 -23.44 9.77 11.96
CA HIS A 85 -22.78 8.66 12.66
C HIS A 85 -21.27 8.62 12.39
N PHE A 86 -20.85 8.80 11.13
CA PHE A 86 -19.44 8.81 10.78
C PHE A 86 -18.72 10.10 11.22
N ALA A 87 -19.40 11.24 11.30
CA ALA A 87 -18.87 12.47 11.87
C ALA A 87 -18.52 12.30 13.35
N GLU A 88 -19.40 11.66 14.13
CA GLU A 88 -19.17 11.35 15.55
C GLU A 88 -17.96 10.42 15.74
N ARG A 89 -17.87 9.34 14.94
CA ARG A 89 -16.72 8.41 14.96
C ARG A 89 -15.41 9.08 14.56
N ARG A 90 -15.42 10.00 13.60
CA ARG A 90 -14.22 10.78 13.22
C ARG A 90 -13.80 11.75 14.32
N ALA A 91 -14.76 12.36 15.03
CA ALA A 91 -14.48 13.28 16.13
C ALA A 91 -13.79 12.55 17.31
N THR A 92 -14.26 11.36 17.68
CA THR A 92 -13.69 10.57 18.79
C THR A 92 -12.23 10.13 18.56
N VAL A 93 -11.85 9.80 17.32
CA VAL A 93 -10.47 9.40 16.99
C VAL A 93 -9.50 10.59 17.05
N ARG A 94 -9.94 11.82 16.74
CA ARG A 94 -9.10 13.03 16.83
C ARG A 94 -8.63 13.31 18.26
N PHE A 95 -9.39 12.90 19.28
CA PHE A 95 -8.98 13.03 20.68
C PHE A 95 -7.83 12.07 21.07
N ASN A 96 -7.69 10.93 20.40
CA ASN A 96 -6.70 9.90 20.77
C ASN A 96 -5.35 10.05 20.03
N VAL A 97 -5.30 10.84 18.94
CA VAL A 97 -4.05 11.13 18.21
C VAL A 97 -3.19 12.17 18.95
N GLY A 98 -3.76 12.97 19.85
CA GLY A 98 -3.03 13.93 20.69
C GLY A 98 -2.18 13.30 21.81
N ALA A 99 -2.50 12.08 22.24
CA ALA A 99 -1.80 11.39 23.34
C ALA A 99 -0.52 10.65 22.90
N ARG A 100 -0.20 10.64 21.60
CA ARG A 100 1.00 9.99 21.04
C ARG A 100 2.12 11.01 20.77
N LYS A 101 2.33 11.96 21.69
CA LYS A 101 3.47 12.91 21.66
C LYS A 101 4.30 12.83 22.94
N SER A 102 5.01 11.73 23.14
CA SER A 102 6.29 11.74 23.87
C SER A 102 6.96 10.36 23.80
N TRP A 103 7.72 10.11 22.74
CA TRP A 103 8.86 9.21 22.83
C TRP A 103 10.05 9.89 22.19
N SER A 104 10.73 10.71 22.99
CA SER A 104 12.13 11.05 22.76
C SER A 104 12.96 9.94 23.39
N LEU A 105 13.52 9.05 22.57
CA LEU A 105 14.57 8.13 23.01
C LEU A 105 15.93 8.83 22.82
N PRO A 106 16.73 8.97 23.88
CA PRO A 106 18.07 9.56 23.77
C PRO A 106 19.01 8.52 23.16
N GLY A 107 19.66 8.85 22.04
CA GLY A 107 20.88 8.11 21.66
C GLY A 107 21.05 7.61 20.23
N LEU A 108 20.30 8.06 19.22
CA LEU A 108 20.67 7.77 17.83
C LEU A 108 21.29 8.98 17.14
N ARG A 109 22.63 9.01 17.17
CA ARG A 109 23.48 9.91 16.40
C ARG A 109 23.29 9.67 14.91
N SER A 110 22.76 10.69 14.24
CA SER A 110 22.86 10.98 12.82
C SER A 110 24.24 10.62 12.26
N ARG A 111 24.29 9.75 11.25
CA ARG A 111 25.48 9.49 10.43
C ARG A 111 25.09 8.92 9.07
N TYR A 112 24.55 9.77 8.20
CA TYR A 112 24.68 9.63 6.76
C TYR A 112 24.70 11.03 6.15
N TRP A 113 25.91 11.60 6.06
CA TRP A 113 26.22 12.66 5.10
C TRP A 113 26.74 11.97 3.84
N ILE A 114 26.15 12.30 2.70
CA ILE A 114 26.59 11.87 1.37
C ILE A 114 27.80 12.74 1.01
N GLU A 115 28.99 12.17 0.95
CA GLU A 115 30.16 12.80 0.35
C GLU A 115 30.07 12.65 -1.18
N THR A 116 29.98 13.77 -1.88
CA THR A 116 30.20 13.85 -3.33
C THR A 116 31.71 13.89 -3.60
N PRO A 117 32.29 12.99 -4.42
CA PRO A 117 33.69 13.09 -4.80
C PRO A 117 33.92 14.27 -5.78
N PRO A 118 35.05 15.01 -5.67
CA PRO A 118 35.35 16.11 -6.57
C PRO A 118 35.89 15.60 -7.92
N SER A 119 35.30 16.06 -9.03
CA SER A 119 35.89 15.95 -10.37
C SER A 119 36.98 17.01 -10.53
N HIS A 120 38.24 16.56 -10.64
CA HIS A 120 39.36 17.40 -11.04
C HIS A 120 39.46 17.50 -12.56
N THR A 121 39.70 18.73 -13.02
CA THR A 121 40.27 19.22 -14.29
C THR A 121 39.54 18.93 -15.59
#